data_AF-G3X331-F1
#
_entry.id   AF-G3X331-F1
#
_cell.length_a   1.000
_cell.length_b   1.000
_cell.length_c   1.000
_cell.angle_alpha   90.00
_cell.angle_beta   90.00
_cell.angle_gamma   90.00
#
_symmetry.space_group_name_H-M   'P 1'
#
loop_
_entity.id
_entity.type
_entity.pdbx_description
1 polymer ?
#
loop_
_entity_poly.entity_id
_entity_poly.type
_entity_poly.pdbx_seq_one_letter_code
_entity_poly.pdbx_strand_id
1 'polypeptide(L)'
;MVGTLQLGKFLRPRGLWGYYGFPDCYNYNFQQPNYTGECHQKIQVLNDQLSWMWEQSRTLYPSIYLPPELAKTGKSLLFVRGRLHEAFRVEERTSNPGRPILPYVQIFYGKTDRFLPLEELENTIGESLAQGTDGIVVWLSGEHEHTKESCQAIKDYVDTTLGPFILNVTSSAHLCSEALCSGNGRCARRQYHPQAFLFLSPDSFSIHRQPDTGHLILQGFLADEALTKIKTEFKCRCYPGWFGERCEKGSP
;
A
#
# COMPACT_ATOMS: atom_id res chain seq x y z
N MET A 1 24.78 7.70 -2.45
CA MET A 1 23.61 6.90 -2.01
C MET A 1 24.00 5.78 -1.06
N VAL A 2 24.86 4.82 -1.45
CA VAL A 2 25.30 3.70 -0.58
C VAL A 2 25.84 4.14 0.77
N GLY A 3 26.86 5.01 0.78
CA GLY A 3 27.52 5.43 2.03
C GLY A 3 26.56 6.07 3.03
N THR A 4 25.57 6.82 2.55
CA THR A 4 24.52 7.43 3.38
C THR A 4 23.62 6.38 4.03
N LEU A 5 23.15 5.38 3.27
CA LEU A 5 22.36 4.26 3.82
C LEU A 5 23.18 3.45 4.83
N GLN A 6 24.46 3.20 4.54
CA GLN A 6 25.36 2.49 5.44
C GLN A 6 25.57 3.24 6.75
N LEU A 7 25.87 4.54 6.68
CA LEU A 7 26.02 5.39 7.86
C LEU A 7 24.73 5.46 8.68
N GLY A 8 23.57 5.63 8.02
CA GLY A 8 22.27 5.62 8.68
C GLY A 8 22.01 4.32 9.43
N LYS A 9 22.24 3.16 8.79
CA LYS A 9 22.14 1.84 9.44
C LYS A 9 23.14 1.66 10.58
N PHE A 10 24.36 2.16 10.43
CA PHE A 10 25.37 2.07 11.49
C PHE A 10 24.95 2.87 12.73
N LEU A 11 24.54 4.12 12.53
CA LEU A 11 24.13 5.01 13.62
C LEU A 11 22.78 4.63 14.23
N ARG A 12 21.84 4.12 13.43
CA ARG A 12 20.48 3.75 13.83
C ARG A 12 20.10 2.40 13.19
N PRO A 13 20.56 1.28 13.75
CA PRO A 13 20.43 -0.05 13.13
C PRO A 13 19.00 -0.58 13.01
N ARG A 14 18.06 -0.05 13.81
CA ARG A 14 16.63 -0.37 13.73
C ARG A 14 15.82 0.56 12.81
N GLY A 15 16.46 1.59 12.23
CA GLY A 15 15.79 2.50 11.32
C GLY A 15 15.42 1.82 10.00
N LEU A 16 14.23 2.10 9.48
CA LEU A 16 13.77 1.64 8.17
C LEU A 16 14.37 2.49 7.05
N TRP A 17 15.69 2.42 6.87
CA TRP A 17 16.41 3.26 5.92
C TRP A 17 16.12 2.87 4.47
N GLY A 18 15.69 3.85 3.68
CA GLY A 18 15.45 3.72 2.24
C GLY A 18 15.32 5.09 1.60
N TYR A 19 15.40 5.15 0.28
CA TYR A 19 15.19 6.39 -0.46
C TYR A 19 13.74 6.52 -0.91
N TYR A 20 13.15 7.70 -0.69
CA TYR A 20 11.85 8.06 -1.26
C TYR A 20 11.87 7.96 -2.79
N GLY A 21 10.79 7.45 -3.36
CA GLY A 21 10.57 7.33 -4.80
C GLY A 21 11.18 6.08 -5.43
N PHE A 22 11.85 5.22 -4.66
CA PHE A 22 12.53 4.05 -5.20
C PHE A 22 11.89 2.70 -4.78
N PRO A 23 11.76 1.75 -5.73
CA PRO A 23 12.02 1.91 -7.17
C PRO A 23 10.93 2.76 -7.86
N ASP A 24 11.25 3.28 -9.04
CA ASP A 24 10.26 3.82 -9.97
C ASP A 24 10.08 2.85 -11.15
N CYS A 25 8.85 2.73 -11.63
CA CYS A 25 8.41 1.89 -12.74
C CYS A 25 8.41 2.63 -14.08
N TYR A 26 8.43 3.96 -14.05
CA TYR A 26 8.33 4.88 -15.18
C TYR A 26 7.15 4.60 -16.14
N ASN A 27 6.05 4.08 -15.60
CA ASN A 27 4.83 3.70 -16.31
C ASN A 27 3.86 4.88 -16.54
N TYR A 28 4.39 6.04 -16.92
CA TYR A 28 3.63 7.29 -17.12
C TYR A 28 3.05 7.46 -18.55
N ASN A 29 3.19 6.45 -19.39
CA ASN A 29 2.77 6.38 -20.79
C ASN A 29 1.26 6.15 -20.96
N PHE A 30 0.43 6.91 -20.24
CA PHE A 30 -1.03 6.72 -20.17
C PHE A 30 -1.76 6.81 -21.51
N GLN A 31 -1.18 7.52 -22.49
CA GLN A 31 -1.77 7.71 -23.82
C GLN A 31 -1.61 6.50 -24.74
N GLN A 32 -0.84 5.48 -24.34
CA GLN A 32 -0.75 4.26 -25.14
C GLN A 32 -2.10 3.52 -25.16
N PRO A 33 -2.61 3.11 -26.33
CA PRO A 33 -3.89 2.40 -26.43
C PRO A 33 -3.96 1.14 -25.58
N ASN A 34 -2.85 0.39 -25.50
CA ASN A 34 -2.73 -0.84 -24.73
C ASN A 34 -1.97 -0.62 -23.41
N TYR A 35 -2.33 0.43 -22.66
CA TYR A 35 -1.70 0.73 -21.38
C TYR A 35 -1.98 -0.40 -20.37
N THR A 36 -0.93 -1.16 -20.01
CA THR A 36 -1.01 -2.26 -19.03
C THR A 36 -0.66 -1.83 -17.61
N GLY A 37 -0.05 -0.64 -17.45
CA GLY A 37 0.53 -0.18 -16.19
C GLY A 37 1.85 -0.86 -15.82
N GLU A 38 2.31 -1.86 -16.57
CA GLU A 38 3.57 -2.56 -16.29
C GLU A 38 4.79 -1.69 -16.59
N CYS A 39 5.86 -1.91 -15.82
CA CYS A 39 7.14 -1.27 -16.08
C CYS A 39 7.74 -1.83 -17.36
N HIS A 40 8.21 -0.95 -18.23
CA HIS A 40 8.87 -1.39 -19.46
C HIS A 40 10.11 -2.24 -19.11
N GLN A 41 10.37 -3.33 -19.86
CA GLN A 41 11.48 -4.26 -19.57
C GLN A 41 12.85 -3.54 -19.41
N LYS A 42 13.12 -2.55 -20.27
CA LYS A 42 14.31 -1.68 -20.15
C LYS A 42 14.43 -1.00 -18.78
N ILE A 43 13.31 -0.57 -18.18
CA ILE A 43 13.29 0.02 -16.83
C ILE A 43 13.60 -1.03 -15.77
N GLN A 44 13.01 -2.23 -15.88
CA GLN A 44 13.33 -3.34 -14.97
C GLN A 44 14.83 -3.69 -15.01
N VAL A 45 15.44 -3.71 -16.20
CA VAL A 45 16.89 -3.93 -16.36
C VAL A 45 17.71 -2.81 -15.71
N LEU A 46 17.28 -1.55 -15.82
CA LEU A 46 17.94 -0.44 -15.12
C LEU A 46 17.79 -0.57 -13.59
N ASN A 47 16.61 -0.95 -13.10
CA ASN A 47 16.39 -1.22 -11.68
C ASN A 47 17.21 -2.44 -11.19
N ASP A 48 17.48 -3.43 -12.04
CA ASP A 48 18.37 -4.55 -11.70
C ASP A 48 19.81 -4.08 -11.48
N GLN A 49 20.28 -3.07 -12.23
CA GLN A 49 21.61 -2.46 -12.04
C GLN A 49 21.72 -1.65 -10.74
N LEU A 50 20.59 -1.38 -10.07
CA LEU A 50 20.52 -0.73 -8.77
C LEU A 50 20.50 -1.73 -7.59
N SER A 51 20.86 -3.00 -7.82
CA SER A 51 20.96 -4.04 -6.78
C SER A 51 21.70 -3.57 -5.52
N TRP A 52 22.79 -2.83 -5.71
CA TRP A 52 23.56 -2.22 -4.61
C TRP A 52 22.72 -1.33 -3.69
N MET A 53 21.66 -0.70 -4.18
CA MET A 53 20.77 0.15 -3.40
C MET A 53 19.76 -0.68 -2.63
N TRP A 54 19.17 -1.69 -3.28
CA TRP A 54 18.21 -2.60 -2.68
C TRP A 54 18.85 -3.36 -1.52
N GLU A 55 20.08 -3.86 -1.71
CA GLU A 55 20.84 -4.54 -0.66
C GLU A 55 21.11 -3.65 0.54
N GLN A 56 21.40 -2.38 0.30
CA GLN A 56 21.74 -1.44 1.36
C GLN A 56 20.52 -0.84 2.04
N SER A 57 19.34 -0.91 1.42
CA SER A 57 18.08 -0.45 2.01
C SER A 57 17.55 -1.45 3.02
N ARG A 58 16.91 -0.96 4.09
CA ARG A 58 16.10 -1.76 5.02
C ARG A 58 14.62 -1.71 4.64
N THR A 59 14.20 -0.73 3.85
CA THR A 59 12.81 -0.54 3.40
C THR A 59 12.78 0.13 2.03
N LEU A 60 11.76 -0.15 1.23
CA LEU A 60 11.50 0.51 -0.05
C LEU A 60 10.33 1.49 0.08
N TYR A 61 10.44 2.64 -0.59
CA TYR A 61 9.48 3.73 -0.51
C TYR A 61 9.04 4.19 -1.91
N PRO A 62 8.41 3.32 -2.73
CA PRO A 62 7.95 3.73 -4.06
C PRO A 62 6.90 4.83 -3.92
N SER A 63 6.97 5.87 -4.76
CA SER A 63 5.88 6.84 -4.86
C SER A 63 4.78 6.27 -5.75
N ILE A 64 3.52 6.29 -5.32
CA ILE A 64 2.35 5.90 -6.13
C ILE A 64 1.35 7.05 -6.24
N TYR A 65 1.85 8.30 -6.22
CA TYR A 65 1.03 9.49 -6.43
C TYR A 65 0.36 9.44 -7.80
N LEU A 66 -0.95 9.70 -7.85
CA LEU A 66 -1.71 9.70 -9.10
C LEU A 66 -1.51 11.03 -9.84
N PRO A 67 -0.95 11.05 -11.06
CA PRO A 67 -0.92 12.25 -11.87
C PRO A 67 -2.35 12.70 -12.24
N PRO A 68 -2.61 14.01 -12.40
CA PRO A 68 -3.94 14.52 -12.71
C PRO A 68 -4.50 14.00 -14.03
N GLU A 69 -3.65 13.56 -14.96
CA GLU A 69 -4.02 12.93 -16.24
C GLU A 69 -4.72 11.58 -16.05
N LEU A 70 -4.56 10.92 -14.90
CA LEU A 70 -5.25 9.67 -14.60
C LEU A 70 -6.71 9.86 -14.19
N ALA A 71 -7.09 11.08 -13.78
CA ALA A 71 -8.43 11.35 -13.29
C ALA A 71 -9.49 10.94 -14.33
N LYS A 72 -10.41 10.06 -13.91
CA LYS A 72 -11.52 9.53 -14.74
C LYS A 72 -11.09 8.71 -15.96
N THR A 73 -9.85 8.23 -16.00
CA THR A 73 -9.36 7.38 -17.11
C THR A 73 -9.57 5.88 -16.88
N GLY A 74 -9.83 5.47 -15.63
CA GLY A 74 -9.85 4.06 -15.22
C GLY A 74 -8.47 3.38 -15.21
N LYS A 75 -7.37 4.12 -15.39
CA LYS A 75 -6.00 3.58 -15.50
C LYS A 75 -5.22 3.60 -14.19
N SER A 76 -5.76 4.23 -13.14
CA SER A 76 -5.08 4.40 -11.85
C SER A 76 -4.69 3.09 -11.19
N LEU A 77 -5.60 2.09 -11.21
CA LEU A 77 -5.31 0.77 -10.65
C LEU A 77 -4.11 0.11 -11.34
N LEU A 78 -4.07 0.12 -12.67
CA LEU A 78 -2.96 -0.46 -13.45
C LEU A 78 -1.64 0.27 -13.16
N PHE A 79 -1.70 1.61 -13.09
CA PHE A 79 -0.55 2.45 -12.76
C PHE A 79 0.05 2.10 -11.39
N VAL A 80 -0.78 2.06 -10.34
CA VAL A 80 -0.33 1.73 -8.98
C VAL A 80 0.17 0.29 -8.93
N ARG A 81 -0.58 -0.65 -9.52
CA ARG A 81 -0.27 -2.07 -9.51
C ARG A 81 1.11 -2.37 -10.07
N GLY A 82 1.47 -1.78 -11.21
CA GLY A 82 2.79 -1.97 -11.82
C GLY A 82 3.93 -1.43 -10.95
N ARG A 83 3.72 -0.31 -10.26
CA ARG A 83 4.73 0.29 -9.37
C ARG A 83 4.98 -0.56 -8.13
N LEU A 84 3.93 -1.11 -7.54
CA LEU A 84 4.05 -2.02 -6.41
C LEU A 84 4.66 -3.36 -6.82
N HIS A 85 4.26 -3.92 -7.96
CA HIS A 85 4.88 -5.12 -8.52
C HIS A 85 6.39 -4.95 -8.70
N GLU A 86 6.85 -3.79 -9.17
CA GLU A 86 8.29 -3.52 -9.30
C GLU A 86 8.99 -3.42 -7.95
N ALA A 87 8.36 -2.80 -6.95
CA ALA A 87 8.89 -2.76 -5.60
C ALA A 87 9.09 -4.17 -5.03
N PHE A 88 8.09 -5.04 -5.15
CA PHE A 88 8.23 -6.45 -4.74
C PHE A 88 9.28 -7.18 -5.57
N ARG A 89 9.32 -6.97 -6.89
CA ARG A 89 10.28 -7.65 -7.79
C ARG A 89 11.74 -7.35 -7.42
N VAL A 90 12.08 -6.09 -7.13
CA VAL A 90 13.46 -5.75 -6.75
C VAL A 90 13.79 -6.16 -5.31
N GLU A 91 12.78 -6.16 -4.42
CA GLU A 91 12.90 -6.62 -3.03
C GLU A 91 13.23 -8.11 -2.96
N GLU A 92 12.46 -8.93 -3.69
CA GLU A 92 12.62 -10.39 -3.72
C GLU A 92 13.93 -10.85 -4.36
N ARG A 93 14.60 -9.97 -5.13
CA ARG A 93 15.91 -10.23 -5.76
C ARG A 93 17.10 -9.92 -4.86
N THR A 94 16.87 -9.38 -3.68
CA THR A 94 17.94 -9.12 -2.72
C THR A 94 18.42 -10.41 -2.05
N SER A 95 19.61 -10.36 -1.45
CA SER A 95 20.22 -11.46 -0.69
C SER A 95 19.44 -11.88 0.56
N ASN A 96 18.53 -11.02 1.07
CA ASN A 96 17.75 -11.26 2.28
C ASN A 96 16.33 -10.68 2.13
N PRO A 97 15.44 -11.35 1.38
CA PRO A 97 14.08 -10.86 1.13
C PRO A 97 13.25 -10.81 2.42
N GLY A 98 12.14 -10.05 2.39
CA GLY A 98 11.30 -9.74 3.54
C GLY A 98 11.49 -8.32 4.09
N ARG A 99 12.11 -7.41 3.33
CA ARG A 99 12.21 -5.99 3.70
C ARG A 99 10.85 -5.31 3.58
N PRO A 100 10.52 -4.36 4.48
CA PRO A 100 9.29 -3.63 4.35
C PRO A 100 9.19 -2.82 3.06
N ILE A 101 7.98 -2.74 2.50
CA ILE A 101 7.61 -1.83 1.41
C ILE A 101 6.52 -0.90 1.92
N LEU A 102 6.80 0.41 1.92
CA LEU A 102 5.91 1.46 2.41
C LEU A 102 5.68 2.49 1.30
N PRO A 103 4.70 2.28 0.40
CA PRO A 103 4.44 3.20 -0.68
C PRO A 103 4.01 4.58 -0.17
N TYR A 104 4.49 5.62 -0.83
CA TYR A 104 4.04 6.99 -0.61
C TYR A 104 2.78 7.27 -1.43
N VAL A 105 1.71 7.67 -0.74
CA VAL A 105 0.42 8.07 -1.33
C VAL A 105 0.14 9.54 -1.03
N GLN A 106 -0.74 10.14 -1.83
CA GLN A 106 -1.36 11.43 -1.56
C GLN A 106 -2.88 11.26 -1.50
N ILE A 107 -3.58 12.22 -0.90
CA ILE A 107 -5.04 12.32 -0.96
C ILE A 107 -5.52 13.27 -2.06
N PHE A 108 -4.60 13.80 -2.86
CA PHE A 108 -4.85 14.66 -4.00
C PHE A 108 -4.24 14.04 -5.26
N TYR A 109 -4.78 14.39 -6.43
CA TYR A 109 -4.03 14.22 -7.67
C TYR A 109 -2.79 15.12 -7.64
N GLY A 110 -1.66 14.62 -8.13
CA GLY A 110 -0.36 15.25 -7.96
C GLY A 110 -0.32 16.71 -8.42
N LYS A 111 0.19 17.59 -7.54
CA LYS A 111 0.29 19.04 -7.76
C LYS A 111 -1.05 19.74 -8.03
N THR A 112 -2.15 19.24 -7.46
CA THR A 112 -3.47 19.86 -7.55
C THR A 112 -4.17 19.87 -6.18
N ASP A 113 -5.18 20.70 -6.01
CA ASP A 113 -6.07 20.68 -4.83
C ASP A 113 -7.30 19.76 -5.03
N ARG A 114 -7.24 18.86 -6.01
CA ARG A 114 -8.35 17.94 -6.31
C ARG A 114 -8.20 16.67 -5.48
N PHE A 115 -9.04 16.53 -4.46
CA PHE A 115 -9.09 15.32 -3.64
C PHE A 115 -9.33 14.07 -4.49
N LEU A 116 -8.69 12.97 -4.09
CA LEU A 116 -8.95 11.65 -4.65
C LEU A 116 -10.35 11.17 -4.21
N PRO A 117 -11.23 10.76 -5.13
CA PRO A 117 -12.47 10.10 -4.73
C PRO A 117 -12.17 8.74 -4.06
N LEU A 118 -13.17 8.15 -3.39
CA LEU A 118 -13.02 6.84 -2.73
C LEU A 118 -12.46 5.76 -3.67
N GLU A 119 -12.94 5.70 -4.91
CA GLU A 119 -12.43 4.78 -5.95
C GLU A 119 -10.90 4.89 -6.13
N GLU A 120 -10.33 6.09 -6.05
CA GLU A 120 -8.89 6.27 -6.20
C GLU A 120 -8.12 5.94 -4.92
N LEU A 121 -8.75 6.06 -3.74
CA LEU A 121 -8.19 5.51 -2.50
C LEU A 121 -8.15 3.99 -2.54
N GLU A 122 -9.19 3.35 -3.11
CA GLU A 122 -9.21 1.90 -3.36
C GLU A 122 -8.10 1.50 -4.31
N ASN A 123 -7.94 2.21 -5.43
CA ASN A 123 -6.89 1.95 -6.42
C ASN A 123 -5.45 2.23 -5.95
N THR A 124 -5.28 2.97 -4.85
CA THR A 124 -3.95 3.31 -4.28
C THR A 124 -3.68 2.53 -2.99
N ILE A 125 -4.35 2.90 -1.90
CA ILE A 125 -4.20 2.31 -0.57
C ILE A 125 -4.78 0.89 -0.55
N GLY A 126 -5.97 0.69 -1.13
CA GLY A 126 -6.57 -0.64 -1.23
C GLY A 126 -5.72 -1.62 -2.03
N GLU A 127 -5.15 -1.17 -3.14
CA GLU A 127 -4.23 -1.98 -3.96
C GLU A 127 -2.92 -2.27 -3.21
N SER A 128 -2.42 -1.31 -2.41
CA SER A 128 -1.26 -1.52 -1.54
C SER A 128 -1.52 -2.60 -0.49
N LEU A 129 -2.70 -2.61 0.13
CA LEU A 129 -3.12 -3.68 1.04
C LEU A 129 -3.26 -5.01 0.30
N ALA A 130 -3.95 -5.03 -0.84
CA ALA A 130 -4.20 -6.25 -1.59
C ALA A 130 -2.90 -6.94 -2.04
N GLN A 131 -1.85 -6.20 -2.38
CA GLN A 131 -0.54 -6.79 -2.71
C GLN A 131 0.28 -7.21 -1.48
N GLY A 132 -0.13 -6.84 -0.27
CA GLY A 132 0.55 -7.21 0.97
C GLY A 132 1.74 -6.32 1.32
N THR A 133 1.67 -5.02 1.01
CA THR A 133 2.67 -4.03 1.47
C THR A 133 2.66 -3.92 3.01
N ASP A 134 3.71 -3.33 3.57
CA ASP A 134 3.90 -3.25 5.02
C ASP A 134 3.09 -2.16 5.71
N GLY A 135 2.48 -1.30 4.90
CA GLY A 135 1.83 -0.07 5.30
C GLY A 135 1.99 0.96 4.18
N ILE A 136 1.62 2.20 4.47
CA ILE A 136 1.71 3.33 3.54
C ILE A 136 2.25 4.54 4.27
N VAL A 137 2.76 5.50 3.50
CA VAL A 137 3.02 6.86 3.99
C VAL A 137 2.07 7.81 3.27
N VAL A 138 1.11 8.38 4.00
CA VAL A 138 0.25 9.44 3.47
C VAL A 138 1.01 10.76 3.60
N TRP A 139 1.45 11.31 2.46
CA TRP A 139 2.17 12.57 2.41
C TRP A 139 1.27 13.69 1.87
N LEU A 140 1.40 14.87 2.47
CA LEU A 140 0.72 16.09 2.07
C LEU A 140 1.80 17.15 1.81
N SER A 141 1.70 17.86 0.68
CA SER A 141 2.52 19.03 0.44
C SER A 141 2.10 20.14 1.41
N GLY A 142 3.07 20.89 1.94
CA GLY A 142 2.77 22.09 2.74
C GLY A 142 1.92 23.11 1.97
N GLU A 143 1.96 23.06 0.63
CA GLU A 143 1.11 23.88 -0.26
C GLU A 143 -0.39 23.71 0.03
N HIS A 144 -0.83 22.53 0.51
CA HIS A 144 -2.24 22.26 0.81
C HIS A 144 -2.66 22.69 2.23
N GLU A 145 -1.74 23.20 3.05
CA GLU A 145 -1.98 23.52 4.47
C GLU A 145 -1.83 25.02 4.78
N HIS A 146 -1.81 25.87 3.76
CA HIS A 146 -1.54 27.31 3.93
C HIS A 146 -2.75 28.17 4.28
N THR A 147 -3.97 27.70 4.03
CA THR A 147 -5.19 28.47 4.27
C THR A 147 -6.12 27.75 5.22
N LYS A 148 -6.94 28.52 5.95
CA LYS A 148 -7.98 27.97 6.83
C LYS A 148 -8.96 27.11 6.02
N GLU A 149 -9.28 27.56 4.81
CA GLU A 149 -10.19 26.90 3.88
C GLU A 149 -9.63 25.55 3.44
N SER A 150 -8.35 25.47 3.06
CA SER A 150 -7.70 24.20 2.69
C SER A 150 -7.65 23.23 3.87
N CYS A 151 -7.27 23.70 5.07
CA CYS A 151 -7.24 22.87 6.27
C CYS A 151 -8.65 22.36 6.66
N GLN A 152 -9.68 23.19 6.50
CA GLN A 152 -11.07 22.78 6.74
C GLN A 152 -11.51 21.73 5.72
N ALA A 153 -11.19 21.91 4.44
CA ALA A 153 -11.50 20.93 3.40
C ALA A 153 -10.78 19.58 3.65
N ILE A 154 -9.51 19.60 4.10
CA ILE A 154 -8.79 18.39 4.50
C ILE A 154 -9.48 17.73 5.70
N LYS A 155 -9.87 18.50 6.72
CA LYS A 155 -10.62 17.99 7.86
C LYS A 155 -11.90 17.29 7.42
N ASP A 156 -12.70 17.94 6.56
CA ASP A 156 -13.97 17.39 6.08
C ASP A 156 -13.74 16.13 5.25
N TYR A 157 -12.68 16.09 4.42
CA TYR A 157 -12.30 14.92 3.64
C TYR A 157 -11.83 13.76 4.53
N VAL A 158 -11.02 14.05 5.56
CA VAL A 158 -10.64 13.07 6.59
C VAL A 158 -11.87 12.54 7.30
N ASP A 159 -12.82 13.41 7.62
CA ASP A 159 -13.96 13.01 8.41
C ASP A 159 -14.97 12.15 7.66
N THR A 160 -15.13 12.40 6.36
CA THR A 160 -16.17 11.80 5.52
C THR A 160 -15.65 10.68 4.62
N THR A 161 -14.39 10.71 4.22
CA THR A 161 -13.84 9.82 3.18
C THR A 161 -12.60 9.06 3.68
N LEU A 162 -11.50 9.75 3.98
CA LEU A 162 -10.23 9.08 4.29
C LEU A 162 -10.30 8.31 5.61
N GLY A 163 -10.82 8.90 6.67
CA GLY A 163 -10.86 8.27 8.00
C GLY A 163 -11.63 6.95 8.01
N PRO A 164 -12.89 6.91 7.55
CA PRO A 164 -13.66 5.67 7.43
C PRO A 164 -12.96 4.63 6.54
N PHE A 165 -12.36 5.06 5.43
CA PHE A 165 -11.65 4.16 4.54
C PHE A 165 -10.36 3.58 5.15
N ILE A 166 -9.58 4.38 5.88
CA ILE A 166 -8.41 3.91 6.64
C ILE A 166 -8.82 2.88 7.69
N LEU A 167 -9.91 3.13 8.43
CA LEU A 167 -10.43 2.14 9.38
C LEU A 167 -10.85 0.84 8.68
N ASN A 168 -11.54 0.94 7.53
CA ASN A 168 -11.93 -0.22 6.73
C ASN A 168 -10.70 -1.07 6.33
N VAL A 169 -9.70 -0.48 5.67
CA VAL A 169 -8.55 -1.24 5.17
C VAL A 169 -7.68 -1.79 6.30
N THR A 170 -7.48 -1.03 7.38
CA THR A 170 -6.65 -1.48 8.52
C THR A 170 -7.31 -2.62 9.29
N SER A 171 -8.62 -2.52 9.55
CA SER A 171 -9.38 -3.61 10.19
C SER A 171 -9.45 -4.85 9.29
N SER A 172 -9.62 -4.67 7.98
CA SER A 172 -9.63 -5.79 7.02
C SER A 172 -8.28 -6.50 6.96
N ALA A 173 -7.17 -5.75 6.98
CA ALA A 173 -5.81 -6.29 7.08
C ALA A 173 -5.63 -7.14 8.36
N HIS A 174 -6.08 -6.61 9.50
CA HIS A 174 -5.99 -7.30 10.79
C HIS A 174 -6.83 -8.58 10.82
N LEU A 175 -8.12 -8.50 10.43
CA LEU A 175 -9.01 -9.65 10.39
C LEU A 175 -8.49 -10.75 9.47
N CYS A 176 -7.94 -10.38 8.31
CA CYS A 176 -7.34 -11.35 7.40
C CYS A 176 -6.08 -11.99 7.98
N SER A 177 -5.22 -11.20 8.63
CA SER A 177 -4.01 -11.69 9.31
C SER A 177 -4.37 -12.75 10.36
N GLU A 178 -5.34 -12.46 11.23
CA GLU A 178 -5.83 -13.40 12.24
C GLU A 178 -6.46 -14.65 11.61
N ALA A 179 -7.36 -14.46 10.64
CA ALA A 179 -8.19 -15.54 10.11
C ALA A 179 -7.48 -16.47 9.12
N LEU A 180 -6.48 -15.97 8.39
CA LEU A 180 -5.75 -16.72 7.37
C LEU A 180 -4.29 -17.00 7.75
N CYS A 181 -3.63 -16.06 8.43
CA CYS A 181 -2.19 -16.07 8.66
C CYS A 181 -1.81 -16.21 10.15
N SER A 182 -2.73 -16.74 10.96
CA SER A 182 -2.52 -17.01 12.39
C SER A 182 -2.03 -15.79 13.20
N GLY A 183 -2.34 -14.57 12.74
CA GLY A 183 -1.85 -13.31 13.34
C GLY A 183 -0.37 -13.01 13.08
N ASN A 184 0.33 -13.89 12.35
CA ASN A 184 1.79 -13.88 12.19
C ASN A 184 2.26 -13.59 10.76
N GLY A 185 1.37 -13.03 9.94
CA GLY A 185 1.68 -12.62 8.58
C GLY A 185 0.63 -11.70 8.00
N ARG A 186 0.94 -11.12 6.84
CA ARG A 186 0.00 -10.31 6.07
C ARG A 186 -0.66 -11.14 4.99
N CYS A 187 -1.90 -10.80 4.68
CA CYS A 187 -2.54 -11.29 3.48
C CYS A 187 -1.99 -10.57 2.25
N ALA A 188 -1.72 -11.35 1.20
CA ALA A 188 -1.36 -10.87 -0.12
C ALA A 188 -2.18 -11.62 -1.16
N ARG A 189 -2.67 -10.90 -2.16
CA ARG A 189 -3.53 -11.41 -3.22
C ARG A 189 -2.84 -12.54 -3.98
N ARG A 190 -3.60 -13.60 -4.29
CA ARG A 190 -3.15 -14.67 -5.18
C ARG A 190 -3.20 -14.19 -6.63
N GLN A 191 -2.23 -14.64 -7.41
CA GLN A 191 -2.09 -14.23 -8.81
C GLN A 191 -3.33 -14.57 -9.67
N TYR A 192 -4.01 -15.68 -9.36
CA TYR A 192 -5.23 -16.11 -10.06
C TYR A 192 -6.49 -15.30 -9.72
N HIS A 193 -6.40 -14.37 -8.76
CA HIS A 193 -7.50 -13.48 -8.36
C HIS A 193 -7.10 -12.01 -8.50
N PRO A 194 -6.73 -11.51 -9.70
CA PRO A 194 -6.14 -10.18 -9.89
C PRO A 194 -7.07 -9.01 -9.54
N GLN A 195 -8.37 -9.26 -9.34
CA GLN A 195 -9.35 -8.25 -8.97
C GLN A 195 -9.71 -8.27 -7.48
N ALA A 196 -9.09 -9.16 -6.69
CA ALA A 196 -9.39 -9.23 -5.27
C ALA A 196 -8.87 -7.99 -4.53
N PHE A 197 -9.72 -7.47 -3.64
CA PHE A 197 -9.41 -6.44 -2.66
C PHE A 197 -9.85 -6.91 -1.29
N LEU A 198 -9.23 -6.33 -0.27
CA LEU A 198 -9.46 -6.71 1.13
C LEU A 198 -10.14 -5.56 1.86
N PHE A 199 -11.47 -5.50 1.75
CA PHE A 199 -12.33 -4.50 2.39
C PHE A 199 -13.39 -5.18 3.27
N LEU A 200 -13.87 -4.45 4.27
CA LEU A 200 -14.98 -4.86 5.10
C LEU A 200 -16.26 -4.87 4.27
N SER A 201 -17.04 -5.95 4.38
CA SER A 201 -18.36 -6.00 3.77
C SER A 201 -19.33 -5.08 4.51
N PRO A 202 -20.04 -4.17 3.82
CA PRO A 202 -21.04 -3.31 4.46
C PRO A 202 -22.23 -4.09 5.03
N ASP A 203 -22.45 -5.34 4.61
CA ASP A 203 -23.51 -6.20 5.13
C ASP A 203 -23.15 -6.81 6.50
N SER A 204 -21.86 -6.89 6.83
CA SER A 204 -21.37 -7.52 8.07
C SER A 204 -20.72 -6.53 9.03
N PHE A 205 -20.33 -5.35 8.53
CA PHE A 205 -19.64 -4.32 9.29
C PHE A 205 -20.24 -2.95 9.04
N SER A 206 -20.26 -2.14 10.09
CA SER A 206 -20.64 -0.75 10.00
C SER A 206 -19.60 0.14 10.70
N ILE A 207 -19.24 1.22 10.01
CA ILE A 207 -18.33 2.24 10.53
C ILE A 207 -19.18 3.47 10.84
N HIS A 208 -19.17 3.88 12.11
CA HIS A 208 -19.93 5.03 12.57
C HIS A 208 -19.06 5.94 13.41
N ARG A 209 -19.38 7.23 13.39
CA ARG A 209 -18.74 8.23 14.24
C ARG A 209 -19.49 8.35 15.56
N GLN A 210 -18.75 8.28 16.66
CA GLN A 210 -19.28 8.60 17.99
C GLN A 210 -19.69 10.08 18.08
N PRO A 211 -20.94 10.40 18.47
CA PRO A 211 -21.40 11.78 18.56
C PRO A 211 -20.64 12.63 19.59
N ASP A 212 -20.14 12.01 20.66
CA ASP A 212 -19.50 12.66 21.80
C ASP A 212 -17.99 12.87 21.59
N THR A 213 -17.27 11.84 21.13
CA THR A 213 -15.81 11.90 20.94
C THR A 213 -15.39 12.26 19.52
N GLY A 214 -16.28 12.09 18.54
CA GLY A 214 -15.94 12.19 17.12
C GLY A 214 -15.08 11.03 16.61
N HIS A 215 -14.78 10.01 17.43
CA HIS A 215 -14.00 8.85 17.05
C HIS A 215 -14.81 7.91 16.15
N LEU A 216 -14.13 7.24 15.22
CA LEU A 216 -14.75 6.19 14.42
C LEU A 216 -14.75 4.87 15.20
N ILE A 217 -15.92 4.22 15.27
CA ILE A 217 -16.07 2.86 15.77
C ILE A 217 -16.35 1.94 14.60
N LEU A 218 -15.75 0.75 14.65
CA LEU A 218 -16.15 -0.39 13.85
C LEU A 218 -17.05 -1.33 14.66
N GLN A 219 -18.22 -1.65 14.14
CA GLN A 219 -19.12 -2.67 14.68
C GLN A 219 -19.36 -3.75 13.62
N GLY A 220 -19.54 -5.00 14.05
CA GLY A 220 -19.78 -6.12 13.15
C GLY A 220 -18.92 -7.33 13.45
N PHE A 221 -18.97 -8.31 12.55
CA PHE A 221 -18.20 -9.54 12.66
C PHE A 221 -17.83 -10.07 11.27
N LEU A 222 -16.77 -10.87 11.20
CA LEU A 222 -16.35 -11.49 9.95
C LEU A 222 -17.28 -12.65 9.60
N ALA A 223 -18.15 -12.47 8.61
CA ALA A 223 -19.06 -13.50 8.13
C ALA A 223 -18.32 -14.66 7.43
N ASP A 224 -18.91 -15.86 7.46
CA ASP A 224 -18.32 -17.07 6.88
C ASP A 224 -18.05 -16.97 5.36
N GLU A 225 -18.91 -16.26 4.62
CA GLU A 225 -18.72 -16.01 3.20
C GLU A 225 -17.48 -15.15 2.95
N ALA A 226 -17.32 -14.06 3.72
CA ALA A 226 -16.14 -13.20 3.64
C ALA A 226 -14.86 -13.96 4.04
N LEU A 227 -14.93 -14.82 5.05
CA LEU A 227 -13.83 -15.70 5.44
C LEU A 227 -13.45 -16.68 4.33
N THR A 228 -14.44 -17.26 3.64
CA THR A 228 -14.22 -18.18 2.51
C THR A 228 -13.56 -17.45 1.35
N LYS A 229 -14.01 -16.22 1.05
CA LYS A 229 -13.40 -15.36 0.03
C LYS A 229 -11.94 -15.05 0.39
N ILE A 230 -11.66 -14.64 1.63
CA ILE A 230 -10.30 -14.41 2.12
C ILE A 230 -9.39 -15.63 1.89
N LYS A 231 -9.84 -16.81 2.32
CA LYS A 231 -9.07 -18.07 2.18
C LYS A 231 -8.80 -18.45 0.72
N THR A 232 -9.73 -18.12 -0.17
CA THR A 232 -9.66 -18.43 -1.60
C THR A 232 -8.76 -17.45 -2.35
N GLU A 233 -8.94 -16.15 -2.11
CA GLU A 233 -8.34 -15.09 -2.93
C GLU A 233 -6.96 -14.63 -2.43
N PHE A 234 -6.64 -14.89 -1.16
CA PHE A 234 -5.40 -14.42 -0.52
C PHE A 234 -4.50 -15.58 -0.06
N LYS A 235 -3.22 -15.27 0.09
CA LYS A 235 -2.18 -16.10 0.69
C LYS A 235 -1.44 -15.30 1.76
N CYS A 236 -0.62 -15.96 2.57
CA CYS A 236 0.17 -15.28 3.58
C CYS A 236 1.56 -14.87 3.08
N ARG A 237 2.01 -13.69 3.51
CA ARG A 237 3.41 -13.26 3.57
C ARG A 237 3.76 -13.16 5.06
N CYS A 238 4.51 -14.14 5.57
CA CYS A 238 4.78 -14.24 7.00
C CYS A 238 5.72 -13.14 7.50
N TYR A 239 5.53 -12.74 8.75
CA TYR A 239 6.45 -11.82 9.42
C TYR A 239 7.80 -12.51 9.68
N PRO A 240 8.89 -11.72 9.83
CA PRO A 240 10.19 -12.27 10.18
C PRO A 240 10.11 -13.20 11.40
N GLY A 241 10.64 -14.42 11.24
CA GLY A 241 10.62 -15.45 12.28
C GLY A 241 9.45 -16.43 12.19
N TRP A 242 8.49 -16.23 11.29
CA TRP A 242 7.35 -17.12 11.08
C TRP A 242 7.35 -17.77 9.70
N PHE A 243 6.89 -19.02 9.64
CA PHE A 243 6.87 -19.84 8.42
C PHE A 243 5.63 -20.72 8.35
N GLY A 244 5.44 -21.37 7.20
CA GLY A 244 4.27 -22.17 6.88
C GLY A 244 3.32 -21.44 5.92
N GLU A 245 2.34 -22.16 5.39
CA GLU A 245 1.37 -21.58 4.46
C GLU A 245 0.49 -20.53 5.15
N ARG A 246 0.28 -20.68 6.47
CA ARG A 246 -0.53 -19.80 7.30
C ARG A 246 0.27 -19.13 8.41
N CYS A 247 1.60 -19.10 8.30
CA CYS A 247 2.49 -18.51 9.31
C CYS A 247 2.31 -19.12 10.71
N GLU A 248 2.00 -20.41 10.77
CA GLU A 248 1.65 -21.12 11.99
C GLU A 248 2.87 -21.66 12.77
N LYS A 249 4.07 -21.61 12.18
CA LYS A 249 5.31 -22.12 12.77
C LYS A 249 6.27 -20.98 13.08
N GLY A 250 6.61 -20.81 14.35
CA GLY A 250 7.65 -19.88 14.79
C GLY A 250 9.05 -20.48 14.68
N SER A 251 10.05 -19.62 14.46
CA SER A 251 11.45 -19.98 14.67
C SER A 251 11.64 -20.37 16.14
N PRO A 252 12.38 -21.44 16.45
CA PRO A 252 12.74 -21.78 17.83
C PRO A 252 13.59 -20.70 18.50
#